data_AF-A0A2N2JQ50-F1
#
_entry.id   AF-A0A2N2JQ50-F1
#
_cell.length_a   1.000
_cell.length_b   1.000
_cell.length_c   1.000
_cell.angle_alpha   90.00
_cell.angle_beta   90.00
_cell.angle_gamma   90.00
#
_symmetry.space_group_name_H-M   'P 1'
#
loop_
_entity.id
_entity.type
_entity.pdbx_description
1 polymer ?
#
loop_
_entity_poly.entity_id
_entity_poly.type
_entity_poly.pdbx_seq_one_letter_code
_entity_poly.pdbx_strand_id
1 'polypeptide(L)'
;MALELGTLVAAGVAGRPVDAGSLVAGLDDAGVRALEETARDELARLPTPLFEHVDDALTRQRSALRRVAAHAADRLGRPDELIDLLRGDWLRGRSVVPLLDLLRAHGLVDEANLTARLALFSAEGNEEERIEEFLTAGGRPPDGWLDAVRAFARAPSRDGWRELLQFTPDEVYYHRVRSTLRLLRRLGVDPDMVFQLATADAVTPDAIELAESGLVSVATILERMNEGTADSRPLWLGLAARASFEQGDRFGAARFLSEAYRIGRDGFFPTIQAMDIREEADEELQHMLDRAGVPRFEE
;
A
#
# COMPACT_ATOMS: atom_id res chain seq x y z
N MET A 1 -17.92 -28.62 25.17
CA MET A 1 -18.23 -27.35 25.87
C MET A 1 -17.36 -27.09 27.11
N ALA A 2 -17.67 -27.55 28.33
CA ALA A 2 -16.86 -27.18 29.53
C ALA A 2 -15.39 -27.65 29.44
N LEU A 3 -15.15 -28.83 28.84
CA LEU A 3 -13.82 -29.38 28.57
C LEU A 3 -13.02 -28.61 27.50
N GLU A 4 -13.69 -27.94 26.56
CA GLU A 4 -13.05 -27.12 25.52
C GLU A 4 -12.68 -25.74 26.05
N LEU A 5 -13.56 -25.11 26.84
CA LEU A 5 -13.31 -23.82 27.50
C LEU A 5 -12.09 -23.87 28.44
N GLY A 6 -11.98 -24.92 29.26
CA GLY A 6 -10.85 -25.10 30.17
C GLY A 6 -9.51 -25.34 29.45
N THR A 7 -9.53 -26.00 28.30
CA THR A 7 -8.33 -26.30 27.52
C THR A 7 -7.75 -25.05 26.84
N LEU A 8 -8.60 -24.08 26.50
CA LEU A 8 -8.24 -22.82 25.84
C LEU A 8 -7.56 -21.84 26.79
N VAL A 9 -8.17 -21.63 27.95
CA VAL A 9 -7.59 -20.82 29.01
C VAL A 9 -6.29 -21.49 29.49
N ALA A 10 -6.25 -22.83 29.59
CA ALA A 10 -5.02 -23.54 29.91
C ALA A 10 -3.91 -23.39 28.84
N ALA A 11 -4.27 -23.35 27.55
CA ALA A 11 -3.31 -23.09 26.47
C ALA A 11 -2.78 -21.64 26.49
N GLY A 12 -3.67 -20.68 26.75
CA GLY A 12 -3.31 -19.27 26.97
C GLY A 12 -2.42 -19.09 28.19
N VAL A 13 -2.75 -19.75 29.30
CA VAL A 13 -1.94 -19.82 30.53
C VAL A 13 -0.58 -20.47 30.30
N ALA A 14 -0.49 -21.44 29.40
CA ALA A 14 0.78 -22.05 29.01
C ALA A 14 1.59 -21.21 28.00
N GLY A 15 1.09 -20.04 27.58
CA GLY A 15 1.74 -19.17 26.59
C GLY A 15 1.86 -19.79 25.20
N ARG A 16 0.99 -20.75 24.87
CA ARG A 16 0.97 -21.41 23.56
C ARG A 16 0.20 -20.56 22.54
N PRO A 17 0.55 -20.62 21.25
CA PRO A 17 -0.26 -20.00 20.21
C PRO A 17 -1.67 -20.63 20.23
N VAL A 18 -2.69 -19.78 20.28
CA VAL A 18 -4.11 -20.17 20.28
C VAL A 18 -4.77 -19.55 19.05
N ASP A 19 -5.38 -20.38 18.20
CA ASP A 19 -6.24 -19.91 17.10
C ASP A 19 -7.62 -19.50 17.65
N ALA A 20 -7.65 -18.40 18.39
CA ALA A 20 -8.84 -17.97 19.13
C ALA A 20 -10.07 -17.73 18.23
N GLY A 21 -9.88 -17.36 16.96
CA GLY A 21 -10.98 -17.14 16.01
C GLY A 21 -11.77 -18.41 15.70
N SER A 22 -11.09 -19.50 15.33
CA SER A 22 -11.73 -20.81 15.07
C SER A 22 -12.43 -21.38 16.30
N LEU A 23 -11.96 -21.00 17.49
CA LEU A 23 -12.40 -21.56 18.77
C LEU A 23 -13.67 -20.88 19.30
N VAL A 24 -13.82 -19.57 19.05
CA VAL A 24 -15.02 -18.81 19.41
C VAL A 24 -16.18 -19.12 18.45
N ALA A 25 -15.89 -19.48 17.20
CA ALA A 25 -16.91 -19.77 16.18
C ALA A 25 -17.86 -20.94 16.53
N GLY A 26 -17.40 -21.90 17.34
CA GLY A 26 -18.18 -23.08 17.75
C GLY A 26 -19.00 -22.92 19.03
N LEU A 27 -18.94 -21.75 19.70
CA LEU A 27 -19.61 -21.50 20.97
C LEU A 27 -20.93 -20.76 20.78
N ASP A 28 -21.90 -21.04 21.66
CA ASP A 28 -23.09 -20.22 21.82
C ASP A 28 -22.77 -18.93 22.59
N ASP A 29 -23.65 -17.93 22.53
CA ASP A 29 -23.40 -16.62 23.15
C ASP A 29 -23.12 -16.72 24.67
N ALA A 30 -23.71 -17.71 25.35
CA ALA A 30 -23.45 -18.00 26.76
C ALA A 30 -22.01 -18.52 26.98
N GLY A 31 -21.57 -19.46 26.15
CA GLY A 31 -20.20 -19.98 26.14
C GLY A 31 -19.17 -18.91 25.78
N VAL A 32 -19.48 -18.02 24.83
CA VAL A 32 -18.60 -16.90 24.45
C VAL A 32 -18.43 -15.92 25.61
N ARG A 33 -19.51 -15.56 26.32
CA ARG A 33 -19.43 -14.70 27.51
C ARG A 33 -18.61 -15.34 28.63
N ALA A 34 -18.84 -16.62 28.91
CA ALA A 34 -18.07 -17.35 29.92
C ALA A 34 -16.57 -17.42 29.57
N LEU A 35 -16.23 -17.57 28.29
CA LEU A 35 -14.84 -17.55 27.81
C LEU A 35 -14.20 -16.17 27.99
N GLU A 36 -14.89 -15.10 27.60
CA GLU A 36 -14.42 -13.72 27.78
C GLU A 36 -14.14 -13.42 29.27
N GLU A 37 -15.10 -13.74 30.14
CA GLU A 37 -14.98 -13.55 31.59
C GLU A 37 -13.79 -14.32 32.17
N THR A 38 -13.69 -15.61 31.85
CA THR A 38 -12.59 -16.46 32.35
C THR A 38 -11.22 -15.97 31.86
N ALA A 39 -11.10 -15.59 30.58
CA ALA A 39 -9.84 -15.10 30.03
C ALA A 39 -9.41 -13.76 30.67
N ARG A 40 -10.37 -12.87 30.94
CA ARG A 40 -10.12 -11.59 31.62
C ARG A 40 -9.74 -11.77 33.09
N ASP A 41 -10.40 -12.69 33.79
CA ASP A 41 -10.07 -13.03 35.17
C ASP A 41 -8.65 -13.59 35.30
N GLU A 42 -8.26 -14.50 34.41
CA GLU A 42 -6.88 -15.01 34.38
C GLU A 42 -5.87 -13.92 34.01
N LEU A 43 -6.19 -13.05 33.05
CA LEU A 43 -5.33 -11.93 32.68
C LEU A 43 -5.11 -10.95 33.85
N ALA A 44 -6.14 -10.72 34.67
CA ALA A 44 -6.07 -9.86 35.85
C ALA A 44 -5.22 -10.45 36.99
N ARG A 45 -5.10 -11.78 37.05
CA ARG A 45 -4.25 -12.49 38.03
C ARG A 45 -2.77 -12.48 37.65
N LEU A 46 -2.45 -12.25 36.38
CA LEU A 46 -1.07 -12.20 35.92
C LEU A 46 -0.43 -10.84 36.23
N PRO A 47 0.85 -10.82 36.66
CA PRO A 47 1.59 -9.57 36.83
C PRO A 47 1.60 -8.74 35.54
N THR A 48 1.55 -7.41 35.65
CA THR A 48 1.77 -6.53 34.52
C THR A 48 3.28 -6.45 34.24
N PRO A 49 3.75 -6.83 33.04
CA PRO A 49 5.17 -6.75 32.71
C PRO A 49 5.61 -5.27 32.73
N LEU A 50 6.81 -5.01 33.25
CA LEU A 50 7.42 -3.68 33.23
C LEU A 50 7.76 -3.22 31.80
N PHE A 51 7.96 -4.18 30.89
CA PHE A 51 8.25 -3.94 29.47
C PHE A 51 7.39 -4.86 28.61
N GLU A 52 6.40 -4.33 27.89
CA GLU A 52 5.50 -5.12 27.04
C GLU A 52 6.18 -5.68 25.77
N HIS A 53 7.42 -5.27 25.49
CA HIS A 53 8.16 -5.66 24.27
C HIS A 53 9.16 -6.80 24.49
N VAL A 54 9.34 -7.28 25.73
CA VAL A 54 10.24 -8.39 26.03
C VAL A 54 9.50 -9.71 25.79
N ASP A 55 10.02 -10.53 24.88
CA ASP A 55 9.47 -11.86 24.56
C ASP A 55 9.79 -12.89 25.66
N ASP A 56 9.15 -12.71 26.81
CA ASP A 56 9.20 -13.64 27.92
C ASP A 56 7.90 -14.47 28.04
N ALA A 57 7.93 -15.47 28.93
CA ALA A 57 6.78 -16.35 29.13
C ALA A 57 5.53 -15.60 29.61
N LEU A 58 5.69 -14.54 30.42
CA LEU A 58 4.60 -13.76 30.96
C LEU A 58 3.93 -12.90 29.87
N THR A 59 4.72 -12.24 29.03
CA THR A 59 4.24 -11.46 27.89
C THR A 59 3.50 -12.34 26.89
N ARG A 60 4.02 -13.54 26.60
CA ARG A 60 3.32 -14.53 25.74
C ARG A 60 1.99 -14.97 26.34
N GLN A 61 1.98 -15.27 27.64
CA GLN A 61 0.77 -15.69 28.36
C GLN A 61 -0.31 -14.60 28.36
N ARG A 62 0.06 -13.36 28.68
CA ARG A 62 -0.85 -12.21 28.66
C ARG A 62 -1.35 -11.91 27.25
N SER A 63 -0.48 -11.98 26.25
CA SER A 63 -0.86 -11.78 24.83
C SER A 63 -1.87 -12.83 24.36
N ALA A 64 -1.67 -14.10 24.70
CA ALA A 64 -2.60 -15.17 24.37
C ALA A 64 -3.98 -14.96 25.02
N LEU A 65 -4.02 -14.61 26.31
CA LEU A 65 -5.27 -14.35 27.02
C LEU A 65 -6.00 -13.09 26.50
N ARG A 66 -5.26 -12.01 26.20
CA ARG A 66 -5.81 -10.81 25.54
C ARG A 66 -6.47 -11.17 24.20
N ARG A 67 -5.81 -11.98 23.36
CA ARG A 67 -6.40 -12.43 22.08
C ARG A 67 -7.67 -13.25 22.26
N VAL A 68 -7.70 -14.17 23.21
CA VAL A 68 -8.90 -14.97 23.52
C VAL A 68 -10.06 -14.07 23.93
N ALA A 69 -9.81 -13.12 24.85
CA ALA A 69 -10.82 -12.17 25.29
C ALA A 69 -11.31 -11.26 24.14
N ALA A 70 -10.39 -10.77 23.31
CA ALA A 70 -10.71 -9.91 22.17
C ALA A 70 -11.55 -10.62 21.10
N HIS A 71 -11.24 -11.86 20.75
CA HIS A 71 -12.07 -12.66 19.82
C HIS A 71 -13.45 -12.99 20.41
N ALA A 72 -13.54 -13.23 21.72
CA ALA A 72 -14.83 -13.43 22.37
C ALA A 72 -15.67 -12.15 22.38
N ALA A 73 -15.05 -11.00 22.65
CA ALA A 73 -15.71 -9.68 22.61
C ALA A 73 -16.18 -9.33 21.18
N ASP A 74 -15.35 -9.60 20.16
CA ASP A 74 -15.69 -9.44 18.74
C ASP A 74 -16.96 -10.23 18.37
N ARG A 75 -17.05 -11.51 18.76
CA ARG A 75 -18.23 -12.35 18.52
C ARG A 75 -19.50 -11.83 19.18
N LEU A 76 -19.36 -11.00 20.22
CA LEU A 76 -20.44 -10.30 20.92
C LEU A 76 -20.68 -8.88 20.37
N GLY A 77 -20.08 -8.52 19.23
CA GLY A 77 -20.25 -7.24 18.56
C GLY A 77 -19.38 -6.10 19.12
N ARG A 78 -18.29 -6.41 19.83
CA ARG A 78 -17.35 -5.43 20.40
C ARG A 78 -15.93 -5.67 19.87
N PRO A 79 -15.61 -5.21 18.65
CA PRO A 79 -14.37 -5.56 17.97
C PRO A 79 -13.14 -4.73 18.36
N ASP A 80 -13.31 -3.64 19.11
CA ASP A 80 -12.27 -2.61 19.32
C ASP A 80 -10.92 -3.18 19.78
N GLU A 81 -10.95 -4.06 20.80
CA GLU A 81 -9.74 -4.68 21.35
C GLU A 81 -9.05 -5.59 20.31
N LEU A 82 -9.82 -6.27 19.46
CA LEU A 82 -9.27 -7.12 18.40
C LEU A 82 -8.70 -6.30 17.25
N ILE A 83 -9.34 -5.17 16.90
CA ILE A 83 -8.83 -4.21 15.91
C ILE A 83 -7.45 -3.69 16.36
N ASP A 84 -7.32 -3.28 17.62
CA ASP A 84 -6.05 -2.75 18.14
C ASP A 84 -4.94 -3.81 18.17
N LEU A 85 -5.27 -5.06 18.53
CA LEU A 85 -4.32 -6.17 18.50
C LEU A 85 -3.82 -6.44 17.08
N LEU A 86 -4.73 -6.54 16.10
CA LEU A 86 -4.37 -6.82 14.70
C LEU A 86 -3.62 -5.65 14.06
N ARG A 87 -3.97 -4.40 14.38
CA ARG A 87 -3.21 -3.21 13.97
C ARG A 87 -1.79 -3.26 14.53
N GLY A 88 -1.64 -3.61 15.81
CA GLY A 88 -0.32 -3.79 16.42
C GLY A 88 0.50 -4.92 15.78
N ASP A 89 -0.14 -6.01 15.35
CA ASP A 89 0.52 -7.10 14.64
C ASP A 89 1.01 -6.66 13.26
N TRP A 90 0.16 -5.96 12.50
CA TRP A 90 0.52 -5.42 11.19
C TRP A 90 1.73 -4.49 11.27
N LEU A 91 1.75 -3.57 12.25
CA LEU A 91 2.90 -2.68 12.47
C LEU A 91 4.20 -3.42 12.86
N ARG A 92 4.11 -4.68 13.29
CA ARG A 92 5.26 -5.57 13.56
C ARG A 92 5.61 -6.46 12.36
N GLY A 93 5.07 -6.18 11.18
CA GLY A 93 5.32 -6.91 9.94
C GLY A 93 4.52 -8.20 9.79
N ARG A 94 3.40 -8.36 10.52
CA ARG A 94 2.43 -9.43 10.23
C ARG A 94 1.47 -8.98 9.14
N SER A 95 0.75 -9.94 8.57
CA SER A 95 -0.19 -9.64 7.50
C SER A 95 -1.30 -8.70 7.94
N VAL A 96 -1.66 -7.74 7.08
CA VAL A 96 -2.75 -6.79 7.31
C VAL A 96 -4.13 -7.42 7.06
N VAL A 97 -4.20 -8.50 6.27
CA VAL A 97 -5.46 -9.03 5.73
C VAL A 97 -6.50 -9.36 6.83
N PRO A 98 -6.14 -9.98 7.97
CA PRO A 98 -7.10 -10.22 9.05
C PRO A 98 -7.73 -8.93 9.62
N LEU A 99 -6.98 -7.83 9.67
CA LEU A 99 -7.50 -6.52 10.09
C LEU A 99 -8.50 -5.99 9.07
N LEU A 100 -8.19 -6.12 7.77
CA LEU A 100 -9.07 -5.67 6.69
C LEU A 100 -10.41 -6.43 6.71
N ASP A 101 -10.36 -7.75 6.87
CA ASP A 101 -11.54 -8.61 6.96
C ASP A 101 -12.40 -8.23 8.18
N LEU A 102 -11.78 -7.98 9.34
CA LEU A 102 -12.47 -7.57 10.55
C LEU A 102 -13.16 -6.20 10.41
N LEU A 103 -12.45 -5.18 9.91
CA LEU A 103 -13.00 -3.84 9.70
C LEU A 103 -14.21 -3.90 8.75
N ARG A 104 -14.12 -4.69 7.68
CA ARG A 104 -15.23 -4.89 6.74
C ARG A 104 -16.42 -5.59 7.39
N ALA A 105 -16.19 -6.63 8.18
CA ALA A 105 -17.26 -7.38 8.86
C ALA A 105 -18.09 -6.48 9.80
N HIS A 106 -17.47 -5.45 10.38
CA HIS A 106 -18.12 -4.47 11.26
C HIS A 106 -18.57 -3.18 10.56
N GLY A 107 -18.54 -3.15 9.22
CA GLY A 107 -19.02 -2.00 8.45
C GLY A 107 -18.09 -0.77 8.48
N LEU A 108 -16.87 -0.89 8.97
CA LEU A 108 -15.84 0.17 8.99
C LEU A 108 -15.12 0.24 7.64
N VAL A 109 -15.91 0.38 6.56
CA VAL A 109 -15.43 0.23 5.17
C VAL A 109 -14.39 1.28 4.80
N ASP A 110 -14.57 2.54 5.22
CA ASP A 110 -13.64 3.63 4.92
C ASP A 110 -12.28 3.41 5.58
N GLU A 111 -12.28 2.98 6.85
CA GLU A 111 -11.06 2.64 7.56
C GLU A 111 -10.38 1.44 6.91
N ALA A 112 -11.14 0.39 6.55
CA ALA A 112 -10.59 -0.79 5.90
C ALA A 112 -9.97 -0.46 4.53
N ASN A 113 -10.61 0.41 3.75
CA ASN A 113 -10.08 0.86 2.46
C ASN A 113 -8.82 1.72 2.62
N LEU A 114 -8.78 2.62 3.61
CA LEU A 114 -7.59 3.41 3.91
C LEU A 114 -6.43 2.51 4.36
N THR A 115 -6.67 1.58 5.29
CA THR A 115 -5.68 0.62 5.76
C THR A 115 -5.15 -0.25 4.63
N ALA A 116 -6.02 -0.77 3.75
CA ALA A 116 -5.64 -1.56 2.60
C ALA A 116 -4.73 -0.78 1.64
N ARG A 117 -5.05 0.50 1.37
CA ARG A 117 -4.20 1.37 0.53
C ARG A 117 -2.83 1.60 1.15
N LEU A 118 -2.77 1.84 2.46
CA LEU A 118 -1.51 2.03 3.17
C LEU A 118 -0.65 0.76 3.15
N ALA A 119 -1.27 -0.40 3.34
CA ALA A 119 -0.55 -1.68 3.33
C ALA A 119 -0.03 -2.05 1.94
N LEU A 120 -0.72 -1.64 0.86
CA LEU A 120 -0.31 -1.91 -0.51
C LEU A 120 1.05 -1.28 -0.88
N PHE A 121 1.52 -0.26 -0.15
CA PHE A 121 2.84 0.35 -0.40
C PHE A 121 4.00 -0.56 -0.01
N SER A 122 3.79 -1.50 0.91
CA SER A 122 4.85 -2.38 1.44
C SER A 122 4.50 -3.87 1.31
N ALA A 123 3.40 -4.20 0.64
CA ALA A 123 2.96 -5.58 0.43
C ALA A 123 3.68 -6.20 -0.76
N GLU A 124 4.04 -7.47 -0.65
CA GLU A 124 4.68 -8.23 -1.72
C GLU A 124 4.00 -9.59 -1.91
N GLY A 125 4.05 -10.11 -3.14
CA GLY A 125 3.60 -11.46 -3.48
C GLY A 125 2.11 -11.69 -3.17
N ASN A 126 1.81 -12.77 -2.44
CA ASN A 126 0.43 -13.17 -2.13
C ASN A 126 -0.32 -12.16 -1.25
N GLU A 127 0.39 -11.34 -0.46
CA GLU A 127 -0.28 -10.31 0.33
C GLU A 127 -0.75 -9.14 -0.56
N GLU A 128 0.05 -8.73 -1.54
CA GLU A 128 -0.34 -7.73 -2.53
C GLU A 128 -1.62 -8.16 -3.26
N GLU A 129 -1.65 -9.39 -3.78
CA GLU A 129 -2.81 -9.95 -4.48
C GLU A 129 -4.08 -9.91 -3.63
N ARG A 130 -3.99 -10.33 -2.35
CA ARG A 130 -5.14 -10.33 -1.43
C ARG A 130 -5.62 -8.91 -1.09
N ILE A 131 -4.72 -7.95 -0.94
CA ILE A 131 -5.09 -6.55 -0.68
C ILE A 131 -5.76 -5.95 -1.93
N GLU A 132 -5.28 -6.27 -3.13
CA GLU A 132 -5.92 -5.87 -4.39
C GLU A 132 -7.31 -6.47 -4.56
N GLU A 133 -7.48 -7.76 -4.26
CA GLU A 133 -8.79 -8.42 -4.24
C GLU A 133 -9.72 -7.75 -3.23
N PHE A 134 -9.22 -7.43 -2.02
CA PHE A 134 -9.98 -6.72 -1.00
C PHE A 134 -10.47 -5.36 -1.54
N LEU A 135 -9.60 -4.54 -2.10
CA LEU A 135 -9.96 -3.23 -2.65
C LEU A 135 -10.91 -3.33 -3.84
N THR A 136 -10.77 -4.38 -4.67
CA THR A 136 -11.67 -4.66 -5.79
C THR A 136 -13.07 -5.08 -5.33
N ALA A 137 -13.17 -5.86 -4.26
CA ALA A 137 -14.44 -6.30 -3.69
C ALA A 137 -15.23 -5.14 -3.04
N GLY A 138 -14.53 -4.20 -2.38
CA GLY A 138 -15.13 -3.00 -1.77
C GLY A 138 -15.62 -1.97 -2.80
N GLY A 139 -15.05 -2.01 -4.01
CA GLY A 139 -15.48 -1.23 -5.15
C GLY A 139 -15.76 -2.13 -6.34
N ARG A 140 -16.81 -2.97 -6.27
CA ARG A 140 -17.17 -3.82 -7.42
C ARG A 140 -17.31 -2.93 -8.66
N PRO A 141 -16.52 -3.14 -9.71
CA PRO A 141 -16.70 -2.38 -10.94
C PRO A 141 -18.14 -2.51 -11.43
N PRO A 142 -18.73 -1.47 -12.05
CA PRO A 142 -20.04 -1.58 -12.66
C PRO A 142 -20.10 -2.76 -13.64
N ASP A 143 -21.28 -3.36 -13.80
CA ASP A 143 -21.47 -4.41 -14.81
C ASP A 143 -21.04 -3.88 -16.19
N GLY A 144 -20.27 -4.69 -16.93
CA GLY A 144 -19.70 -4.28 -18.22
C GLY A 144 -18.41 -3.45 -18.14
N TRP A 145 -17.90 -3.12 -16.94
CA TRP A 145 -16.66 -2.35 -16.78
C TRP A 145 -15.47 -2.97 -17.52
N LEU A 146 -15.25 -4.27 -17.34
CA LEU A 146 -14.10 -4.94 -17.94
C LEU A 146 -14.17 -4.90 -19.47
N ASP A 147 -15.36 -5.01 -20.03
CA ASP A 147 -15.58 -4.91 -21.47
C ASP A 147 -15.42 -3.48 -21.96
N ALA A 148 -15.83 -2.49 -21.16
CA ALA A 148 -15.57 -1.07 -21.43
C ALA A 148 -14.07 -0.76 -21.43
N VAL A 149 -13.30 -1.27 -20.46
CA VAL A 149 -11.83 -1.11 -20.43
C VAL A 149 -11.18 -1.79 -21.64
N ARG A 150 -11.63 -2.99 -22.01
CA ARG A 150 -11.12 -3.70 -23.20
C ARG A 150 -11.47 -2.99 -24.50
N ALA A 151 -12.65 -2.36 -24.58
CA ALA A 151 -13.03 -1.55 -25.72
C ALA A 151 -12.18 -0.28 -25.79
N PHE A 152 -12.01 0.41 -24.65
CA PHE A 152 -11.15 1.58 -24.51
C PHE A 152 -9.70 1.27 -24.93
N ALA A 153 -9.15 0.13 -24.52
CA ALA A 153 -7.78 -0.28 -24.87
C ALA A 153 -7.52 -0.37 -26.39
N ARG A 154 -8.56 -0.51 -27.23
CA ARG A 154 -8.42 -0.54 -28.69
C ARG A 154 -8.23 0.85 -29.31
N ALA A 155 -8.70 1.89 -28.64
CA ALA A 155 -8.63 3.27 -29.09
C ALA A 155 -8.53 4.22 -27.89
N PRO A 156 -7.41 4.16 -27.14
CA PRO A 156 -7.27 4.91 -25.91
C PRO A 156 -7.16 6.42 -26.18
N SER A 157 -7.80 7.22 -25.34
CA SER A 157 -7.78 8.68 -25.43
C SER A 157 -8.04 9.33 -24.07
N ARG A 158 -7.63 10.59 -23.90
CA ARG A 158 -7.90 11.36 -22.67
C ARG A 158 -9.40 11.62 -22.45
N ASP A 159 -10.17 11.85 -23.52
CA ASP A 159 -11.62 12.00 -23.44
C ASP A 159 -12.30 10.68 -23.04
N GLY A 160 -11.94 9.58 -23.70
CA GLY A 160 -12.47 8.25 -23.37
C GLY A 160 -12.10 7.81 -21.95
N TRP A 161 -10.96 8.26 -21.42
CA TRP A 161 -10.58 8.01 -20.03
C TRP A 161 -11.49 8.73 -19.03
N ARG A 162 -11.80 10.00 -19.28
CA ARG A 162 -12.79 10.74 -18.47
C ARG A 162 -14.15 10.08 -18.53
N GLU A 163 -14.60 9.67 -19.71
CA GLU A 163 -15.88 8.96 -19.87
C GLU A 163 -15.88 7.60 -19.16
N LEU A 164 -14.77 6.88 -19.21
CA LEU A 164 -14.61 5.61 -18.51
C LEU A 164 -14.71 5.81 -17.00
N LEU A 165 -14.05 6.83 -16.44
CA LEU A 165 -14.01 7.04 -14.99
C LEU A 165 -15.18 7.83 -14.40
N GLN A 166 -16.01 8.51 -15.21
CA GLN A 166 -17.02 9.47 -14.72
C GLN A 166 -18.03 8.92 -13.70
N PHE A 167 -18.29 7.61 -13.71
CA PHE A 167 -19.21 6.95 -12.78
C PHE A 167 -18.50 6.24 -11.64
N THR A 168 -17.20 6.49 -11.47
CA THR A 168 -16.42 5.92 -10.38
C THR A 168 -16.67 6.74 -9.11
N PRO A 169 -17.19 6.13 -8.03
CA PRO A 169 -17.34 6.83 -6.76
C PRO A 169 -15.99 7.33 -6.23
N ASP A 170 -15.97 8.51 -5.61
CA ASP A 170 -14.76 9.14 -5.07
C ASP A 170 -14.02 8.22 -4.09
N GLU A 171 -14.77 7.44 -3.31
CA GLU A 171 -14.25 6.51 -2.32
C GLU A 171 -13.39 5.42 -2.95
N VAL A 172 -13.58 5.09 -4.23
CA VAL A 172 -12.82 4.04 -4.94
C VAL A 172 -12.05 4.57 -6.14
N TYR A 173 -12.08 5.88 -6.40
CA TYR A 173 -11.49 6.51 -7.58
C TYR A 173 -10.03 6.13 -7.80
N TYR A 174 -9.18 6.38 -6.80
CA TYR A 174 -7.75 6.09 -6.89
C TYR A 174 -7.45 4.61 -7.18
N HIS A 175 -8.18 3.71 -6.52
CA HIS A 175 -8.04 2.27 -6.77
C HIS A 175 -8.50 1.90 -8.18
N ARG A 176 -9.60 2.48 -8.66
CA ARG A 176 -10.09 2.26 -10.02
C ARG A 176 -9.07 2.72 -11.05
N VAL A 177 -8.47 3.89 -10.84
CA VAL A 177 -7.40 4.42 -11.70
C VAL A 177 -6.24 3.42 -11.76
N ARG A 178 -5.65 3.08 -10.62
CA ARG A 178 -4.48 2.18 -10.54
C ARG A 178 -4.75 0.80 -11.16
N SER A 179 -5.85 0.15 -10.78
CA SER A 179 -6.22 -1.17 -11.33
C SER A 179 -6.48 -1.12 -12.83
N THR A 180 -7.08 -0.03 -13.34
CA THR A 180 -7.34 0.14 -14.77
C THR A 180 -6.05 0.39 -15.54
N LEU A 181 -5.14 1.25 -15.05
CA LEU A 181 -3.84 1.49 -15.67
C LEU A 181 -3.02 0.20 -15.79
N ARG A 182 -2.95 -0.60 -14.72
CA ARG A 182 -2.30 -1.93 -14.72
C ARG A 182 -2.93 -2.89 -15.72
N LEU A 183 -4.26 -2.88 -15.86
CA LEU A 183 -4.94 -3.68 -16.89
C LEU A 183 -4.61 -3.18 -18.30
N LEU A 184 -4.59 -1.88 -18.54
CA LEU A 184 -4.23 -1.30 -19.85
C LEU A 184 -2.79 -1.67 -20.25
N ARG A 185 -1.84 -1.64 -19.31
CA ARG A 185 -0.46 -2.13 -19.52
C ARG A 185 -0.47 -3.61 -19.96
N ARG A 186 -1.20 -4.47 -19.25
CA ARG A 186 -1.35 -5.90 -19.61
C ARG A 186 -2.01 -6.12 -20.98
N LEU A 187 -2.88 -5.21 -21.39
CA LEU A 187 -3.53 -5.24 -22.71
C LEU A 187 -2.65 -4.66 -23.83
N GLY A 188 -1.43 -4.21 -23.52
CA GLY A 188 -0.47 -3.70 -24.50
C GLY A 188 -0.77 -2.28 -24.99
N VAL A 189 -1.48 -1.47 -24.20
CA VAL A 189 -1.65 -0.05 -24.49
C VAL A 189 -0.30 0.66 -24.41
N ASP A 190 -0.04 1.56 -25.36
CA ASP A 190 1.18 2.36 -25.45
C ASP A 190 1.54 3.01 -24.10
N PRO A 191 2.75 2.77 -23.57
CA PRO A 191 3.22 3.39 -22.32
C PRO A 191 3.08 4.91 -22.27
N ASP A 192 3.28 5.62 -23.39
CA ASP A 192 3.12 7.08 -23.43
C ASP A 192 1.67 7.47 -23.19
N MET A 193 0.73 6.75 -23.79
CA MET A 193 -0.69 6.95 -23.53
C MET A 193 -1.03 6.59 -22.08
N VAL A 194 -0.57 5.45 -21.56
CA VAL A 194 -0.81 5.07 -20.15
C VAL A 194 -0.27 6.14 -19.20
N PHE A 195 0.92 6.69 -19.45
CA PHE A 195 1.51 7.76 -18.65
C PHE A 195 0.65 9.03 -18.67
N GLN A 196 0.13 9.43 -19.83
CA GLN A 196 -0.79 10.58 -19.91
C GLN A 196 -2.07 10.35 -19.11
N LEU A 197 -2.62 9.14 -19.13
CA LEU A 197 -3.79 8.79 -18.32
C LEU A 197 -3.46 8.76 -16.82
N ALA A 198 -2.31 8.19 -16.46
CA ALA A 198 -1.83 8.05 -15.10
C ALA A 198 -1.48 9.39 -14.45
N THR A 199 -1.20 10.41 -15.26
CA THR A 199 -0.88 11.76 -14.79
C THR A 199 -2.03 12.75 -14.91
N ALA A 200 -3.21 12.32 -15.36
CA ALA A 200 -4.33 13.21 -15.74
C ALA A 200 -4.78 14.17 -14.62
N ASP A 201 -4.89 13.67 -13.38
CA ASP A 201 -5.30 14.46 -12.21
C ASP A 201 -4.14 14.76 -11.26
N ALA A 202 -3.27 13.78 -11.04
CA ALA A 202 -2.08 13.87 -10.20
C ALA A 202 -1.04 12.85 -10.67
N VAL A 203 0.20 12.99 -10.22
CA VAL A 203 1.25 11.99 -10.50
C VAL A 203 1.00 10.76 -9.64
N THR A 204 0.67 9.63 -10.26
CA THR A 204 0.49 8.36 -9.56
C THR A 204 1.82 7.57 -9.49
N PRO A 205 1.97 6.63 -8.54
CA PRO A 205 3.10 5.72 -8.51
C PRO A 205 3.31 4.96 -9.84
N ASP A 206 2.22 4.52 -10.49
CA ASP A 206 2.30 3.86 -11.80
C ASP A 206 2.92 4.77 -12.89
N ALA A 207 2.68 6.09 -12.84
CA ALA A 207 3.31 7.04 -13.77
C ALA A 207 4.82 7.18 -13.51
N ILE A 208 5.22 7.19 -12.24
CA ILE A 208 6.63 7.25 -11.84
C ILE A 208 7.36 5.98 -12.31
N GLU A 209 6.81 4.80 -12.01
CA GLU A 209 7.37 3.50 -12.43
C GLU A 209 7.54 3.40 -13.97
N LEU A 210 6.57 3.93 -14.73
CA LEU A 210 6.64 3.97 -16.19
C LEU A 210 7.79 4.85 -16.71
N ALA A 211 8.05 5.98 -16.05
CA ALA A 211 9.17 6.86 -16.40
C ALA A 211 10.51 6.24 -15.93
N GLU A 212 10.54 5.66 -14.74
CA GLU A 212 11.73 5.03 -14.15
C GLU A 212 12.20 3.78 -14.89
N SER A 213 11.29 3.10 -15.60
CA SER A 213 11.59 1.96 -16.47
C SER A 213 11.96 2.35 -17.91
N GLY A 214 12.03 3.65 -18.22
CA GLY A 214 12.38 4.15 -19.55
C GLY A 214 11.34 3.87 -20.64
N LEU A 215 10.16 3.36 -20.27
CA LEU A 215 9.10 2.98 -21.21
C LEU A 215 8.38 4.19 -21.82
N VAL A 216 8.47 5.35 -21.17
CA VAL A 216 7.81 6.60 -21.59
C VAL A 216 8.83 7.51 -22.26
N SER A 217 8.44 8.13 -23.37
CA SER A 217 9.28 9.10 -24.05
C SER A 217 9.45 10.37 -23.23
N VAL A 218 10.67 10.90 -23.24
CA VAL A 218 11.01 12.18 -22.60
C VAL A 218 10.11 13.30 -23.12
N ALA A 219 9.76 13.28 -24.41
CA ALA A 219 8.84 14.25 -25.00
C ALA A 219 7.47 14.26 -24.28
N THR A 220 6.86 13.09 -24.06
CA THR A 220 5.60 12.96 -23.33
C THR A 220 5.69 13.49 -21.90
N ILE A 221 6.81 13.24 -21.19
CA ILE A 221 7.04 13.77 -19.83
C ILE A 221 7.10 15.31 -19.85
N LEU A 222 7.82 15.89 -20.80
CA LEU A 222 7.97 17.35 -20.93
C LEU A 222 6.67 18.03 -21.39
N GLU A 223 5.88 17.39 -22.24
CA GLU A 223 4.54 17.85 -22.58
C GLU A 223 3.68 17.96 -21.32
N ARG A 224 3.69 16.92 -20.48
CA ARG A 224 2.94 16.95 -19.21
C ARG A 224 3.45 18.02 -18.25
N MET A 225 4.76 18.23 -18.18
CA MET A 225 5.36 19.32 -17.41
C MET A 225 4.80 20.69 -17.82
N ASN A 226 4.59 20.91 -19.12
CA ASN A 226 4.09 22.18 -19.64
C ASN A 226 2.60 22.40 -19.36
N GLU A 227 1.83 21.33 -19.14
CA GLU A 227 0.44 21.39 -18.71
C GLU A 227 0.30 21.61 -17.19
N GLY A 228 1.35 21.33 -16.41
CA GLY A 228 1.37 21.42 -14.95
C GLY A 228 1.69 22.80 -14.37
N THR A 229 1.77 22.88 -13.04
CA THR A 229 2.17 24.10 -12.31
C THR A 229 3.69 24.28 -12.30
N ALA A 230 4.16 25.53 -12.17
CA ALA A 230 5.58 25.82 -12.10
C ALA A 230 6.29 25.07 -10.94
N ASP A 231 5.60 24.89 -9.81
CA ASP A 231 6.13 24.21 -8.62
C ASP A 231 6.37 22.71 -8.85
N SER A 232 5.65 22.10 -9.80
CA SER A 232 5.83 20.69 -10.17
C SER A 232 6.98 20.45 -11.15
N ARG A 233 7.58 21.51 -11.73
CA ARG A 233 8.65 21.37 -12.74
C ARG A 233 9.85 20.53 -12.29
N PRO A 234 10.39 20.68 -11.06
CA PRO A 234 11.52 19.85 -10.63
C PRO A 234 11.20 18.35 -10.61
N LEU A 235 9.97 17.97 -10.27
CA LEU A 235 9.51 16.57 -10.33
C LEU A 235 9.57 16.04 -11.77
N TRP A 236 8.97 16.76 -12.72
CA TRP A 236 8.94 16.32 -14.11
C TRP A 236 10.32 16.26 -14.75
N LEU A 237 11.21 17.21 -14.42
CA LEU A 237 12.59 17.19 -14.88
C LEU A 237 13.37 16.02 -14.28
N GLY A 238 13.13 15.66 -13.01
CA GLY A 238 13.68 14.44 -12.41
C GLY A 238 13.25 13.18 -13.16
N LEU A 239 11.94 13.03 -13.42
CA LEU A 239 11.41 11.89 -14.19
C LEU A 239 11.95 11.86 -15.63
N ALA A 240 12.04 13.01 -16.30
CA ALA A 240 12.63 13.13 -17.63
C ALA A 240 14.11 12.72 -17.64
N ALA A 241 14.85 13.06 -16.58
CA ALA A 241 16.24 12.65 -16.45
C ALA A 241 16.39 11.13 -16.32
N ARG A 242 15.54 10.49 -15.50
CA ARG A 242 15.56 9.04 -15.35
C ARG A 242 15.15 8.32 -16.63
N ALA A 243 14.08 8.77 -17.28
CA ALA A 243 13.68 8.22 -18.58
C ALA A 243 14.80 8.37 -19.64
N SER A 244 15.48 9.52 -19.68
CA SER A 244 16.67 9.71 -20.53
C SER A 244 17.78 8.73 -20.20
N PHE A 245 18.06 8.51 -18.91
CA PHE A 245 19.11 7.60 -18.45
C PHE A 245 18.84 6.15 -18.90
N GLU A 246 17.62 5.65 -18.66
CA GLU A 246 17.20 4.31 -19.10
C GLU A 246 17.24 4.13 -20.62
N GLN A 247 16.95 5.20 -21.36
CA GLN A 247 17.03 5.21 -22.83
C GLN A 247 18.47 5.35 -23.36
N GLY A 248 19.46 5.48 -22.48
CA GLY A 248 20.88 5.64 -22.83
C GLY A 248 21.29 7.08 -23.21
N ASP A 249 20.41 8.07 -23.05
CA ASP A 249 20.70 9.49 -23.28
C ASP A 249 21.35 10.15 -22.04
N ARG A 250 22.66 9.92 -21.90
CA ARG A 250 23.50 10.49 -20.84
C ARG A 250 23.43 12.02 -20.77
N PHE A 251 23.39 12.67 -21.93
CA PHE A 251 23.35 14.12 -22.00
C PHE A 251 21.99 14.65 -21.55
N GLY A 252 20.90 14.03 -21.99
CA GLY A 252 19.55 14.30 -21.51
C GLY A 252 19.47 14.18 -19.99
N ALA A 253 19.91 13.05 -19.44
CA ALA A 253 19.89 12.79 -17.99
C ALA A 253 20.60 13.91 -17.20
N ALA A 254 21.85 14.23 -17.57
CA ALA A 254 22.62 15.29 -16.89
C ALA A 254 22.00 16.67 -17.06
N ARG A 255 21.48 17.00 -18.26
CA ARG A 255 20.86 18.29 -18.55
C ARG A 255 19.59 18.50 -17.72
N PHE A 256 18.71 17.50 -17.67
CA PHE A 256 17.45 17.59 -16.94
C PHE A 256 17.65 17.67 -15.42
N LEU A 257 18.56 16.87 -14.85
CA LEU A 257 18.90 16.99 -13.43
C LEU A 257 19.48 18.36 -13.10
N SER A 258 20.43 18.85 -13.89
CA SER A 258 21.02 20.20 -13.70
C SER A 258 19.94 21.28 -13.69
N GLU A 259 19.00 21.20 -14.63
CA GLU A 259 17.88 22.13 -14.68
C GLU A 259 16.94 21.98 -13.48
N ALA A 260 16.66 20.76 -13.05
CA ALA A 260 15.83 20.49 -11.87
C ALA A 260 16.42 21.12 -10.60
N TYR A 261 17.72 20.95 -10.35
CA TYR A 261 18.40 21.55 -9.19
C TYR A 261 18.54 23.07 -9.29
N ARG A 262 18.64 23.62 -10.50
CA ARG A 262 18.64 25.08 -10.70
C ARG A 262 17.30 25.69 -10.29
N ILE A 263 16.20 24.99 -10.52
CA ILE A 263 14.84 25.48 -10.26
C ILE A 263 14.40 25.15 -8.83
N GLY A 264 14.74 23.97 -8.30
CA GLY A 264 14.30 23.48 -6.99
C GLY A 264 15.46 22.93 -6.16
N ARG A 265 16.34 23.82 -5.69
CA ARG A 265 17.59 23.47 -4.97
C ARG A 265 17.43 22.49 -3.79
N ASP A 266 16.23 22.36 -3.23
CA ASP A 266 15.92 21.47 -2.10
C ASP A 266 14.77 20.48 -2.41
N GLY A 267 14.50 20.21 -3.69
CA GLY A 267 13.40 19.34 -4.11
C GLY A 267 13.66 17.86 -3.80
N PHE A 268 12.80 17.23 -3.01
CA PHE A 268 12.88 15.81 -2.65
C PHE A 268 12.95 14.87 -3.88
N PHE A 269 12.17 15.14 -4.92
CA PHE A 269 12.08 14.27 -6.11
C PHE A 269 13.33 14.28 -7.00
N PRO A 270 13.91 15.41 -7.43
CA PRO A 270 15.16 15.39 -8.19
C PRO A 270 16.35 14.85 -7.37
N THR A 271 16.27 14.87 -6.04
CA THR A 271 17.21 14.18 -5.14
C THR A 271 17.17 12.67 -5.33
N ILE A 272 15.99 12.06 -5.23
CA ILE A 272 15.84 10.60 -5.41
C ILE A 272 16.41 10.18 -6.77
N GLN A 273 15.95 10.82 -7.85
CA GLN A 273 16.37 10.43 -9.20
C GLN A 273 17.87 10.64 -9.42
N ALA A 274 18.47 11.67 -8.81
CA ALA A 274 19.92 11.88 -8.87
C ALA A 274 20.71 10.84 -8.06
N MET A 275 20.19 10.35 -6.93
CA MET A 275 20.80 9.26 -6.17
C MET A 275 20.80 7.98 -7.00
N ASP A 276 19.64 7.58 -7.52
CA ASP A 276 19.50 6.33 -8.29
C ASP A 276 20.35 6.35 -9.57
N ILE A 277 20.31 7.45 -10.34
CA ILE A 277 21.15 7.59 -11.54
C ILE A 277 22.64 7.55 -11.17
N ARG A 278 23.05 8.15 -10.04
CA ARG A 278 24.45 8.11 -9.62
C ARG A 278 24.87 6.74 -9.13
N GLU A 279 23.99 5.96 -8.53
CA GLU A 279 24.31 4.58 -8.14
C GLU A 279 24.67 3.73 -9.36
N GLU A 280 23.95 3.94 -10.47
CA GLU A 280 24.08 3.16 -11.71
C GLU A 280 25.03 3.77 -12.76
N ALA A 281 25.44 5.04 -12.59
CA ALA A 281 26.25 5.78 -13.56
C ALA A 281 27.70 5.28 -13.65
N ASP A 282 28.19 5.13 -14.88
CA ASP A 282 29.62 4.92 -15.15
C ASP A 282 30.46 6.19 -14.92
N GLU A 283 31.79 6.06 -14.94
CA GLU A 283 32.71 7.17 -14.66
C GLU A 283 32.49 8.39 -15.56
N GLU A 284 32.12 8.19 -16.83
CA GLU A 284 31.86 9.28 -17.76
C GLU A 284 30.61 10.06 -17.36
N LEU A 285 29.49 9.36 -17.08
CA LEU A 285 28.27 10.00 -16.65
C LEU A 285 28.44 10.67 -15.28
N GLN A 286 29.16 10.05 -14.34
CA GLN A 286 29.50 10.68 -13.05
C GLN A 286 30.20 12.03 -13.24
N HIS A 287 31.20 12.08 -14.13
CA HIS A 287 31.89 13.32 -14.46
C HIS A 287 30.96 14.35 -15.13
N MET A 288 30.04 13.91 -16.00
CA MET A 288 29.04 14.81 -16.59
C MET A 288 28.13 15.43 -15.52
N LEU A 289 27.64 14.62 -14.57
CA LEU A 289 26.77 15.06 -13.48
C LEU A 289 27.49 16.06 -12.56
N ASP A 290 28.75 15.80 -12.23
CA ASP A 290 29.57 16.71 -11.43
C ASP A 290 29.74 18.07 -12.13
N ARG A 291 30.05 18.06 -13.43
CA ARG A 291 30.17 19.30 -14.22
C ARG A 291 28.85 20.04 -14.37
N ALA A 292 27.74 19.32 -14.38
CA ALA A 292 26.40 19.86 -14.46
C ALA A 292 25.90 20.41 -13.10
N GLY A 293 26.70 20.29 -12.03
CA GLY A 293 26.39 20.80 -10.70
C GLY A 293 25.35 19.97 -9.94
N VAL A 294 25.16 18.71 -10.34
CA VAL A 294 24.28 17.77 -9.63
C VAL A 294 24.99 17.33 -8.35
N PRO A 295 24.36 17.42 -7.16
CA PRO A 295 25.00 17.04 -5.90
C PRO A 295 25.41 15.56 -5.86
N ARG A 296 26.40 15.25 -5.01
CA ARG A 296 26.67 13.89 -4.55
C ARG A 296 26.03 13.73 -3.18
N PHE A 297 25.43 12.57 -2.93
CA PHE A 297 24.81 12.23 -1.66
C PHE A 297 25.73 11.19 -1.01
N GLU A 298 26.42 11.60 0.05
CA GLU A 298 27.19 10.68 0.89
C GLU A 298 26.21 10.04 1.89
N GLU A 299 26.30 8.72 2.08
CA GLU A 299 25.57 8.00 3.16
C GLU A 299 26.01 8.44 4.55
#